data_AF-A0A947DMJ4-F1
#
_entry.id   AF-A0A947DMJ4-F1
#
_cell.length_a   1.000
_cell.length_b   1.000
_cell.length_c   1.000
_cell.angle_alpha   90.00
_cell.angle_beta   90.00
_cell.angle_gamma   90.00
#
_symmetry.space_group_name_H-M   'P 1'
#
loop_
_entity.id
_entity.type
_entity.pdbx_description
1 polymer ?
#
loop_
_entity_poly.entity_id
_entity_poly.type
_entity_poly.pdbx_seq_one_letter_code
_entity_poly.pdbx_strand_id
1 'polypeptide(L)'
;MRAILGTLFLLAACSERPVHEFPSETRARFAEACPTGEPECDCMWDEITREMTPEEFDAAMTRFDEKGLMDPRLTQARHDCRGKK
;
A
#
# COMPACT_ATOMS: atom_id res chain seq x y z
N MET A 1 20.99 -14.87 45.41
CA MET A 1 19.85 -14.83 44.46
C MET A 1 20.04 -13.65 43.52
N ARG A 2 20.21 -13.91 42.21
CA ARG A 2 19.68 -13.10 41.10
C ARG A 2 20.24 -13.65 39.79
N ALA A 3 19.43 -14.51 39.18
CA ALA A 3 19.69 -15.08 37.86
C ALA A 3 19.64 -13.95 36.82
N ILE A 4 20.69 -13.86 36.00
CA ILE A 4 20.69 -13.08 34.76
C ILE A 4 20.08 -14.03 33.71
N LEU A 5 18.76 -13.99 33.58
CA LEU A 5 18.02 -14.64 32.52
C LEU A 5 17.28 -13.57 31.73
N GLY A 6 17.45 -13.57 30.42
CA GLY A 6 16.49 -12.94 29.51
C GLY A 6 17.09 -11.88 28.61
N THR A 7 17.73 -12.30 27.52
CA THR A 7 17.77 -11.49 26.31
C THR A 7 17.80 -12.41 25.08
N LEU A 8 16.70 -13.13 24.87
CA LEU A 8 16.39 -13.88 23.64
C LEU A 8 15.05 -13.38 23.13
N PHE A 9 15.03 -12.18 22.55
CA PHE A 9 13.82 -11.61 21.95
C PHE A 9 14.18 -10.60 20.86
N LEU A 10 14.96 -11.01 19.86
CA LEU A 10 15.06 -10.25 18.61
C LEU A 10 15.26 -11.25 17.48
N LEU A 11 14.61 -10.98 16.34
CA LEU A 11 14.69 -11.69 15.03
C LEU A 11 13.50 -12.59 14.66
N ALA A 12 12.28 -12.16 15.00
CA ALA A 12 11.08 -12.56 14.26
C ALA A 12 10.34 -11.32 13.73
N ALA A 13 11.07 -10.40 13.08
CA ALA A 13 10.45 -9.45 12.17
C ALA A 13 10.44 -10.13 10.80
N CYS A 14 9.39 -10.90 10.51
CA CYS A 14 9.09 -11.29 9.14
C CYS A 14 8.94 -9.98 8.35
N SER A 15 9.85 -9.76 7.40
CA SER A 15 10.00 -8.51 6.67
C SER A 15 8.89 -8.33 5.65
N GLU A 16 7.67 -8.06 6.11
CA GLU A 16 6.67 -7.44 5.26
C GLU A 16 7.07 -5.97 5.05
N ARG A 17 7.02 -5.50 3.80
CA ARG A 17 7.35 -4.10 3.48
C ARG A 17 6.49 -3.18 4.34
N PRO A 18 7.07 -2.13 4.98
CA PRO A 18 6.28 -1.20 5.80
C PRO A 18 5.19 -0.58 4.94
N VAL A 19 3.99 -0.50 5.52
CA VAL A 19 2.82 0.13 4.89
C VAL A 19 2.79 1.59 5.33
N HIS A 20 2.68 2.52 4.38
CA HIS A 20 2.46 3.93 4.66
C HIS A 20 1.03 4.11 5.17
N GLU A 21 0.86 4.90 6.24
CA GLU A 21 -0.47 5.23 6.74
C GLU A 21 -1.15 6.23 5.81
N PHE A 22 -2.28 5.83 5.25
CA PHE A 22 -3.11 6.69 4.42
C PHE A 22 -4.34 7.17 5.21
N PRO A 23 -4.78 8.42 5.04
CA PRO A 23 -6.05 8.87 5.57
C PRO A 23 -7.21 8.02 5.03
N SER A 24 -8.20 7.77 5.88
CA SER A 24 -9.35 6.91 5.53
C SER A 24 -10.14 7.41 4.32
N GLU A 25 -10.20 8.73 4.13
CA GLU A 25 -10.81 9.39 2.99
C GLU A 25 -10.08 9.07 1.66
N THR A 26 -8.76 8.86 1.69
CA THR A 26 -8.00 8.52 0.48
C THR A 26 -8.34 7.10 0.03
N ARG A 27 -8.49 6.15 0.97
CA ARG A 27 -9.00 4.81 0.66
C ARG A 27 -10.41 4.86 0.09
N ALA A 28 -11.27 5.73 0.63
CA ALA A 28 -12.65 5.88 0.17
C ALA A 28 -12.71 6.43 -1.26
N ARG A 29 -11.91 7.46 -1.58
CA ARG A 29 -11.80 8.00 -2.96
C ARG A 29 -11.27 6.96 -3.93
N PHE A 30 -10.25 6.19 -3.54
CA PHE A 30 -9.77 5.07 -4.35
C PHE A 30 -10.87 4.01 -4.57
N ALA A 31 -11.72 3.77 -3.56
CA ALA A 31 -12.82 2.82 -3.65
C ALA A 31 -13.89 3.20 -4.68
N GLU A 32 -13.98 4.48 -5.06
CA GLU A 32 -14.88 4.94 -6.14
C GLU A 32 -14.50 4.34 -7.49
N ALA A 33 -13.20 4.09 -7.72
CA ALA A 33 -12.68 3.48 -8.95
C ALA A 33 -12.39 1.97 -8.79
N CYS A 34 -11.99 1.53 -7.59
CA CYS A 34 -11.68 0.13 -7.30
C CYS A 34 -12.31 -0.29 -5.96
N PRO A 35 -13.52 -0.89 -5.98
CA PRO A 35 -14.31 -1.15 -4.77
C PRO A 35 -13.57 -1.99 -3.72
N THR A 36 -13.81 -1.69 -2.45
CA THR A 36 -13.34 -2.53 -1.32
C THR A 36 -14.05 -3.88 -1.32
N GLY A 37 -13.31 -4.93 -0.99
CA GLY A 37 -13.82 -6.30 -0.97
C GLY A 37 -13.66 -7.04 -2.30
N GLU A 38 -13.25 -6.34 -3.37
CA GLU A 38 -12.79 -6.96 -4.61
C GLU A 38 -11.31 -7.36 -4.44
N PRO A 39 -10.93 -8.64 -4.56
CA PRO A 39 -9.58 -9.12 -4.26
C PRO A 39 -8.47 -8.42 -5.05
N GLU A 40 -8.74 -8.04 -6.31
CA GLU A 40 -7.78 -7.27 -7.12
C GLU A 40 -7.60 -5.85 -6.58
N CYS A 41 -8.68 -5.20 -6.14
CA CYS A 41 -8.66 -3.83 -5.64
C CYS A 41 -8.00 -3.71 -4.28
N ASP A 42 -8.27 -4.66 -3.39
CA ASP A 42 -7.63 -4.70 -2.07
C ASP A 42 -6.13 -5.01 -2.22
N CYS A 43 -5.75 -5.95 -3.11
CA CYS A 43 -4.36 -6.16 -3.47
C CYS A 43 -3.70 -4.88 -4.01
N MET A 44 -4.37 -4.18 -4.94
CA MET A 44 -3.80 -2.98 -5.56
C MET A 44 -3.61 -1.88 -4.52
N TRP A 45 -4.55 -1.71 -3.59
CA TRP A 45 -4.41 -0.79 -2.47
C TRP A 45 -3.21 -1.14 -1.58
N ASP A 46 -3.03 -2.41 -1.24
CA ASP A 46 -1.92 -2.87 -0.41
C ASP A 46 -0.56 -2.63 -1.09
N GLU A 47 -0.44 -2.89 -2.39
CA GLU A 47 0.79 -2.60 -3.14
C GLU A 47 1.09 -1.10 -3.20
N ILE A 48 0.07 -0.27 -3.45
CA ILE A 48 0.21 1.18 -3.49
C ILE A 48 0.71 1.71 -2.15
N THR A 49 0.06 1.32 -1.06
CA THR A 49 0.41 1.80 0.29
C THR A 49 1.78 1.32 0.77
N ARG A 50 2.36 0.27 0.18
CA ARG A 50 3.74 -0.17 0.45
C ARG A 50 4.78 0.56 -0.40
N GLU A 51 4.39 1.11 -1.54
CA GLU A 51 5.28 1.63 -2.58
C GLU A 51 5.33 3.16 -2.65
N MET A 52 4.29 3.85 -2.17
CA MET A 52 4.24 5.30 -2.15
C MET A 52 3.57 5.86 -0.90
N THR A 53 4.05 7.03 -0.49
CA THR A 53 3.46 7.85 0.57
C THR A 53 2.14 8.48 0.13
N PRO A 54 1.30 8.98 1.06
CA PRO A 54 0.10 9.73 0.72
C PRO A 54 0.36 10.92 -0.21
N GLU A 55 1.44 11.67 0.05
CA GLU A 55 1.80 12.84 -0.74
C GLU A 55 2.20 12.46 -2.17
N GLU A 56 2.92 11.36 -2.35
CA GLU A 56 3.27 10.85 -3.68
C GLU A 56 2.06 10.31 -4.44
N PHE A 57 1.14 9.64 -3.74
CA PHE A 57 -0.11 9.17 -4.33
C PHE A 57 -0.96 10.35 -4.80
N ASP A 58 -1.14 11.37 -3.96
CA ASP A 58 -1.90 12.57 -4.33
C ASP A 58 -1.24 13.33 -5.49
N ALA A 59 0.09 13.43 -5.52
CA ALA A 59 0.82 14.00 -6.65
C ALA A 59 0.63 13.17 -7.94
N ALA A 60 0.62 11.84 -7.83
CA ALA A 60 0.36 10.95 -8.96
C ALA A 60 -1.08 11.10 -9.48
N MET A 61 -2.08 11.18 -8.60
CA MET A 61 -3.47 11.43 -8.97
C MET A 61 -3.65 12.80 -9.62
N THR A 62 -3.06 13.85 -9.04
CA THR A 62 -3.09 15.21 -9.61
C THR A 62 -2.50 15.23 -11.02
N ARG A 63 -1.37 14.55 -11.23
CA ARG A 63 -0.74 14.45 -12.55
C ARG A 63 -1.61 13.69 -13.56
N PHE A 64 -2.29 12.64 -13.11
CA PHE A 64 -3.24 11.91 -13.94
C PHE A 64 -4.41 12.81 -14.36
N ASP A 65 -5.00 13.56 -13.43
CA ASP A 65 -6.13 14.45 -13.70
C ASP A 65 -5.74 15.60 -14.64
N GLU A 66 -4.58 16.23 -14.42
CA GLU A 66 -4.13 17.36 -15.23
C GLU A 66 -3.63 16.97 -16.63
N LYS A 67 -2.96 15.82 -16.75
CA LYS A 67 -2.14 15.49 -17.92
C LYS A 67 -2.47 14.13 -18.54
N GLY A 68 -3.36 13.35 -17.93
CA GLY A 68 -3.64 11.97 -18.32
C GLY A 68 -2.45 11.02 -18.15
N LEU A 69 -1.45 11.40 -17.34
CA LEU A 69 -0.21 10.65 -17.17
C LEU A 69 -0.27 9.77 -15.92
N MET A 70 -0.46 8.48 -16.12
CA MET A 70 -0.47 7.48 -15.03
C MET A 70 0.94 7.29 -14.45
N ASP A 71 1.05 7.21 -13.12
CA ASP A 71 2.31 6.87 -12.46
C ASP A 71 2.67 5.39 -12.76
N PRO A 72 3.92 5.09 -13.15
CA PRO A 72 4.34 3.71 -13.44
C PRO A 72 4.14 2.75 -12.28
N ARG A 73 4.28 3.20 -11.03
CA ARG A 73 4.09 2.38 -9.83
C ARG A 73 2.63 1.93 -9.68
N LEU A 74 1.67 2.80 -10.02
CA LEU A 74 0.24 2.45 -10.06
C LEU A 74 -0.08 1.44 -11.17
N THR A 75 0.57 1.62 -12.33
CA THR A 75 0.44 0.67 -13.45
C THR A 75 1.00 -0.69 -13.07
N GLN A 76 2.12 -0.70 -12.37
CA GLN A 76 2.77 -1.92 -11.88
C GLN A 76 1.90 -2.62 -10.82
N ALA A 77 1.38 -1.89 -9.82
CA ALA A 77 0.47 -2.45 -8.81
C ALA A 77 -0.76 -3.11 -9.47
N ARG A 78 -1.35 -2.47 -10.48
CA ARG A 78 -2.44 -3.07 -11.26
C ARG A 78 -2.00 -4.35 -11.95
N HIS A 79 -0.82 -4.37 -12.56
CA HIS A 79 -0.30 -5.55 -13.23
C HIS A 79 -0.13 -6.74 -12.26
N ASP A 80 0.39 -6.47 -11.08
CA ASP A 80 0.72 -7.49 -10.07
C ASP A 80 -0.52 -8.06 -9.37
N CYS A 81 -1.59 -7.26 -9.31
CA CYS A 81 -2.87 -7.64 -8.72
C CYS A 81 -3.89 -8.17 -9.73
N ARG A 82 -3.59 -8.14 -11.03
CA ARG A 82 -4.49 -8.64 -12.07
C ARG A 82 -4.73 -10.14 -11.90
N GLY A 83 -6.00 -10.54 -11.92
CA GLY A 83 -6.44 -11.94 -11.85
C GLY A 83 -6.60 -12.49 -10.43
N LYS A 84 -6.48 -11.68 -9.38
CA LYS A 84 -6.80 -12.11 -8.01
C LYS A 84 -8.31 -12.29 -7.85
N LYS A 85 -8.73 -13.37 -7.18
CA LYS A 85 -10.13 -13.77 -6.99
C LYS A 85 -10.34 -14.34 -5.60
#